data_AF-A0A2G9STF6-F1
#
_entry.id   AF-A0A2G9STF6-F1
#
_cell.length_a   1.000
_cell.length_b   1.000
_cell.length_c   1.000
_cell.angle_alpha   90.00
_cell.angle_beta   90.00
_cell.angle_gamma   90.00
#
_symmetry.space_group_name_H-M   'P 1'
#
loop_
_entity.id
_entity.type
_entity.pdbx_description
1 polymer ?
#
loop_
_entity_poly.entity_id
_entity_poly.type
_entity_poly.pdbx_seq_one_letter_code
_entity_poly.pdbx_strand_id
1 'polypeptide(L)'
;MIVALLHTTLVQRKRGSLKRFNLFLAILAYSAILYSAFLTRSGVLGDTSVHSFTDLGLYNQLVAFCVVFFGGGLLLLFWRFRSIQSAQYADSLYSREFFLFSGSLVLMLIGFVVLAGTSTPLIDQILGRPLTKIEPEFYNKTTLPLAIMIGLLSAIGQLIWWKKSIATILSKILRYLSHWLWDLHPY
;
A
#
# COMPACT_ATOMS: atom_id res chain seq x y z
N MET A 1 0.14 3.71 -2.87
CA MET A 1 1.36 3.08 -2.30
C MET A 1 1.62 3.47 -0.84
N ILE A 2 1.70 4.75 -0.47
CA ILE A 2 1.96 5.19 0.93
C ILE A 2 0.95 4.61 1.93
N VAL A 3 -0.34 4.59 1.59
CA VAL A 3 -1.39 4.03 2.46
C VAL A 3 -1.17 2.53 2.72
N ALA A 4 -0.84 1.75 1.70
CA ALA A 4 -0.50 0.33 1.85
C ALA A 4 0.77 0.14 2.71
N LEU A 5 1.78 0.99 2.52
CA LEU A 5 3.00 1.00 3.35
C LEU A 5 2.68 1.27 4.82
N LEU A 6 1.81 2.24 5.11
CA LEU A 6 1.41 2.59 6.47
C LEU A 6 0.74 1.39 7.16
N HIS A 7 -0.23 0.77 6.50
CA HIS A 7 -0.96 -0.39 7.04
C HIS A 7 -0.02 -1.58 7.31
N THR A 8 0.88 -1.87 6.38
CA THR A 8 1.85 -2.98 6.51
C THR A 8 2.96 -2.69 7.52
N THR A 9 3.31 -1.42 7.73
CA THR A 9 4.23 -0.98 8.79
C THR A 9 3.61 -1.14 10.18
N LEU A 10 2.30 -0.91 10.32
CA LEU A 10 1.58 -1.19 11.58
C LEU A 10 1.62 -2.69 11.91
N VAL A 11 1.43 -3.56 10.91
CA VAL A 11 1.55 -5.02 11.07
C VAL A 11 2.98 -5.41 11.44
N GLN A 12 3.99 -4.84 10.75
CA GLN A 12 5.40 -5.06 11.08
C GLN A 12 5.72 -4.66 12.52
N ARG A 13 5.22 -3.52 13.02
CA ARG A 13 5.49 -3.07 14.39
C ARG A 13 4.94 -4.02 15.45
N LYS A 14 3.82 -4.70 15.15
CA LYS A 14 3.19 -5.64 16.08
C LYS A 14 3.80 -7.04 16.05
N ARG A 15 4.28 -7.51 14.90
CA ARG A 15 4.70 -8.91 14.70
C ARG A 15 6.17 -9.09 14.31
N GLY A 16 6.87 -8.03 13.93
CA GLY A 16 8.24 -8.10 13.40
C GLY A 16 8.36 -8.77 12.02
N SER A 17 7.23 -9.08 11.36
CA SER A 17 7.17 -9.64 10.01
C SER A 17 7.03 -8.55 8.93
N LEU A 18 6.99 -8.93 7.65
CA LEU A 18 6.80 -8.05 6.48
C LEU A 18 7.88 -6.98 6.23
N LYS A 19 9.04 -7.03 6.91
CA LYS A 19 10.09 -6.01 6.76
C LYS A 19 10.55 -5.82 5.32
N ARG A 20 10.72 -6.93 4.59
CA ARG A 20 11.12 -6.93 3.16
C ARG A 20 10.05 -6.30 2.27
N PHE A 21 8.79 -6.62 2.54
CA PHE A 21 7.65 -6.09 1.80
C PHE A 21 7.48 -4.58 2.03
N ASN A 22 7.69 -4.11 3.25
CA ASN A 22 7.59 -2.69 3.58
C ASN A 22 8.72 -1.87 2.94
N LEU A 23 9.95 -2.41 2.90
CA LEU A 23 11.04 -1.78 2.16
C LEU A 23 10.73 -1.70 0.65
N PHE A 24 10.17 -2.76 0.08
CA PHE A 24 9.72 -2.76 -1.32
C PHE A 24 8.64 -1.70 -1.57
N LEU A 25 7.61 -1.63 -0.73
CA LEU A 25 6.56 -0.62 -0.82
C LEU A 25 7.09 0.81 -0.63
N ALA A 26 8.10 1.00 0.22
CA ALA A 26 8.74 2.30 0.41
C ALA A 26 9.49 2.75 -0.84
N ILE A 27 10.24 1.86 -1.49
CA ILE A 27 10.91 2.12 -2.76
C ILE A 27 9.87 2.48 -3.83
N LEU A 28 8.79 1.71 -3.94
CA LEU A 28 7.70 1.99 -4.89
C LEU A 28 7.00 3.32 -4.60
N ALA A 29 6.71 3.62 -3.35
CA ALA A 29 6.04 4.87 -2.96
C ALA A 29 6.88 6.09 -3.30
N TYR A 30 8.18 6.06 -2.98
CA TYR A 30 9.10 7.15 -3.31
C TYR A 30 9.30 7.28 -4.81
N SER A 31 9.46 6.16 -5.51
CA SER A 31 9.62 6.16 -6.98
C SER A 31 8.36 6.68 -7.68
N ALA A 32 7.16 6.39 -7.17
CA ALA A 32 5.92 6.94 -7.70
C ALA A 32 5.82 8.47 -7.53
N ILE A 33 6.39 9.04 -6.46
CA ILE A 33 6.47 10.50 -6.28
C ILE A 33 7.40 11.11 -7.32
N LEU A 34 8.60 10.54 -7.50
CA LEU A 34 9.54 10.99 -8.51
C LEU A 34 8.96 10.87 -9.92
N TYR A 35 8.27 9.76 -10.20
CA TYR A 35 7.60 9.54 -11.47
C TYR A 35 6.47 10.55 -11.72
N SER A 36 5.68 10.89 -10.70
CA SER A 36 4.67 11.95 -10.81
C SER A 36 5.28 13.32 -11.11
N ALA A 37 6.40 13.65 -10.47
CA ALA A 37 7.15 14.87 -10.76
C ALA A 37 7.70 14.86 -12.21
N PHE A 38 8.22 13.72 -12.66
CA PHE A 38 8.66 13.54 -14.04
C PHE A 38 7.51 13.77 -15.03
N LEU A 39 6.35 13.11 -14.86
CA LEU A 39 5.21 13.27 -15.76
C LEU A 39 4.69 14.71 -15.85
N THR A 40 4.75 15.48 -14.76
CA THR A 40 4.18 16.83 -14.68
C THR A 40 5.17 17.96 -15.00
N ARG A 41 6.48 17.73 -14.83
CA ARG A 41 7.52 18.76 -14.95
C ARG A 41 8.57 18.52 -16.04
N SER A 42 8.55 17.36 -16.70
CA SER A 42 9.51 17.05 -17.78
C SER A 42 9.07 17.51 -19.16
N GLY A 43 7.84 18.02 -19.31
CA GLY A 43 7.27 18.33 -20.62
C GLY A 43 6.90 17.11 -21.47
N VAL A 44 7.13 15.87 -21.00
CA VAL A 44 6.88 14.63 -21.76
C VAL A 44 5.41 14.46 -22.19
N LEU A 45 4.49 15.04 -21.41
CA LEU A 45 3.04 15.05 -21.69
C LEU A 45 2.56 16.39 -22.29
N GLY A 46 3.45 17.23 -22.80
CA GLY A 46 3.17 18.56 -23.39
C GLY A 46 1.95 18.60 -24.31
N ASP A 47 1.85 17.62 -25.20
CA ASP A 47 0.78 17.54 -26.22
C ASP A 47 -0.52 16.90 -25.70
N THR A 48 -0.52 16.29 -24.51
CA THR A 48 -1.66 15.51 -23.98
C THR A 48 -2.25 16.07 -22.70
N SER A 49 -1.50 16.90 -21.96
CA SER A 49 -1.90 17.47 -20.68
C SER A 49 -1.76 18.99 -20.68
N VAL A 50 -2.90 19.68 -20.57
CA VAL A 50 -2.96 21.15 -20.43
C VAL A 50 -2.35 21.68 -19.12
N HIS A 51 -2.01 20.78 -18.18
CA HIS A 51 -1.34 21.08 -16.91
C HIS A 51 0.12 20.62 -16.87
N SER A 52 0.67 20.10 -17.98
CA SER A 52 2.11 19.89 -18.06
C SER A 52 2.76 21.26 -18.24
N PHE A 53 3.52 21.69 -17.22
CA PHE A 53 4.25 22.95 -17.31
C PHE A 53 5.37 22.81 -18.35
N THR A 54 5.67 23.92 -19.02
CA THR A 54 6.72 24.03 -20.04
C THR A 54 8.02 23.33 -19.64
N ASP A 55 8.67 22.70 -20.62
CA ASP A 55 9.93 21.96 -20.42
C ASP A 55 10.96 22.81 -19.68
N LEU A 56 11.22 22.47 -18.42
CA LEU A 56 12.20 23.16 -17.57
C LEU A 56 13.65 22.78 -17.94
N GLY A 57 13.85 21.97 -18.99
CA GLY A 57 15.15 21.39 -19.35
C GLY A 57 15.62 20.31 -18.35
N LEU A 58 14.72 19.87 -17.46
CA LEU A 58 15.01 18.93 -16.37
C LEU A 58 14.75 17.47 -16.74
N TYR A 59 14.34 17.18 -17.98
CA TYR A 59 14.00 15.83 -18.43
C TYR A 59 15.06 14.80 -18.03
N ASN A 60 16.33 15.02 -18.44
CA ASN A 60 17.42 14.10 -18.16
C ASN A 60 17.69 13.91 -16.66
N GLN A 61 17.53 14.97 -15.85
CA GLN A 61 17.74 14.92 -14.41
C GLN A 61 16.64 14.13 -13.71
N LEU A 62 15.37 14.34 -14.09
CA LEU A 62 14.22 13.62 -13.55
C LEU A 62 14.26 12.14 -13.93
N VAL A 63 14.65 11.81 -15.16
CA VAL A 63 14.87 10.42 -15.60
C VAL A 63 16.00 9.79 -14.79
N ALA A 64 17.14 10.48 -14.64
CA ALA A 64 18.25 10.00 -13.83
C ALA A 64 17.81 9.74 -12.38
N PHE A 65 17.03 10.63 -11.76
CA PHE A 65 16.49 10.39 -10.42
C PHE A 65 15.56 9.18 -10.38
N CYS A 66 14.65 9.03 -11.35
CA CYS A 66 13.79 7.85 -11.41
C CYS A 66 14.62 6.57 -11.49
N VAL A 67 15.61 6.50 -12.39
CA VAL A 67 16.45 5.30 -12.57
C VAL A 67 17.31 5.02 -11.33
N VAL A 68 17.96 6.04 -10.76
CA VAL A 68 18.85 5.87 -9.61
C VAL A 68 18.07 5.44 -8.37
N PHE A 69 16.95 6.09 -8.05
CA PHE A 69 16.22 5.79 -6.82
C PHE A 69 15.37 4.52 -6.94
N PHE A 70 14.73 4.28 -8.09
CA PHE A 70 13.98 3.04 -8.30
C PHE A 70 14.93 1.85 -8.49
N GLY A 71 15.86 1.95 -9.44
CA GLY A 71 16.82 0.90 -9.76
C GLY A 71 17.80 0.65 -8.62
N GLY A 72 18.41 1.71 -8.08
CA GLY A 72 19.31 1.60 -6.93
C GLY A 72 18.61 1.10 -5.67
N GLY A 73 17.38 1.57 -5.41
CA GLY A 73 16.57 1.08 -4.29
C GLY A 73 16.28 -0.43 -4.40
N LEU A 74 15.86 -0.90 -5.58
CA LEU A 74 15.63 -2.32 -5.83
C LEU A 74 16.93 -3.14 -5.75
N LEU A 75 18.02 -2.66 -6.36
CA LEU A 75 19.32 -3.33 -6.32
C LEU A 75 19.79 -3.52 -4.87
N LEU A 76 19.73 -2.48 -4.06
CA LEU A 76 20.08 -2.54 -2.64
C LEU A 76 19.18 -3.51 -1.88
N LEU A 77 17.87 -3.52 -2.17
CA LEU A 77 16.92 -4.45 -1.56
C LEU A 77 17.26 -5.91 -1.90
N PHE A 78 17.55 -6.21 -3.17
CA PHE A 78 17.92 -7.55 -3.62
C PHE A 78 19.28 -7.99 -3.07
N TRP A 79 20.28 -7.10 -3.09
CA TRP A 79 21.60 -7.38 -2.54
C TRP A 79 21.54 -7.67 -1.05
N ARG A 80 20.73 -6.90 -0.32
CA ARG A 80 20.58 -7.03 1.13
C ARG A 80 19.51 -8.06 1.54
N PHE A 81 18.80 -8.67 0.59
CA PHE A 81 17.57 -9.46 0.83
C PHE A 81 17.75 -10.55 1.88
N ARG A 82 18.87 -11.29 1.83
CA ARG A 82 19.19 -12.36 2.79
C ARG A 82 19.54 -11.86 4.19
N SER A 83 20.17 -10.69 4.31
CA SER A 83 20.55 -10.13 5.61
C SER A 83 19.36 -9.51 6.38
N ILE A 84 18.25 -9.22 5.69
CA ILE A 84 17.05 -8.68 6.31
C ILE A 84 16.33 -9.80 7.05
N GLN A 85 16.55 -9.86 8.37
CA GLN A 85 15.85 -10.77 9.28
C GLN A 85 14.41 -10.29 9.48
N SER A 86 13.47 -11.01 8.87
CA SER A 86 12.03 -10.85 9.06
C SER A 86 11.51 -12.07 9.80
N ALA A 87 10.68 -11.87 10.82
CA ALA A 87 9.94 -12.97 11.42
C ALA A 87 9.07 -13.64 10.35
N GLN A 88 8.89 -14.97 10.44
CA GLN A 88 7.97 -15.67 9.54
C GLN A 88 6.56 -15.14 9.74
N TYR A 89 5.87 -14.89 8.64
CA TYR A 89 4.47 -14.48 8.66
C TYR A 89 3.62 -15.71 8.97
N ALA A 90 3.30 -15.91 10.23
CA ALA A 90 2.51 -17.04 10.73
C ALA A 90 1.20 -16.51 11.34
N ASP A 91 0.39 -15.83 10.53
CA ASP A 91 -0.92 -15.36 10.95
C ASP A 91 -1.99 -16.39 10.63
N SER A 92 -2.93 -16.58 11.56
CA SER A 92 -4.16 -17.30 11.27
C SER A 92 -4.97 -16.51 10.23
N LEU A 93 -5.66 -17.23 9.33
CA LEU A 93 -6.49 -16.66 8.26
C LEU A 93 -7.62 -15.75 8.78
N TYR A 94 -7.87 -15.75 10.10
CA TYR A 94 -8.87 -14.93 10.78
C TYR A 94 -8.26 -13.85 11.71
N SER A 95 -7.02 -13.44 11.47
CA SER A 95 -6.35 -12.39 12.24
C SER A 95 -6.60 -10.98 11.67
N ARG A 96 -6.56 -9.96 12.53
CA ARG A 96 -6.67 -8.55 12.11
C ARG A 96 -5.54 -8.19 11.16
N GLU A 97 -4.35 -8.70 11.44
CA GLU A 97 -3.13 -8.51 10.68
C GLU A 97 -3.28 -9.04 9.25
N PHE A 98 -3.91 -10.21 9.06
CA PHE A 98 -4.23 -10.75 7.74
C PHE A 98 -5.15 -9.84 6.92
N PHE A 99 -6.22 -9.30 7.52
CA PHE A 99 -7.12 -8.38 6.81
C PHE A 99 -6.44 -7.04 6.47
N LEU A 100 -5.59 -6.52 7.37
CA LEU A 100 -4.79 -5.32 7.10
C LEU A 100 -3.78 -5.54 5.97
N PHE A 101 -3.09 -6.68 5.98
CA PHE A 101 -2.14 -7.06 4.93
C PHE A 101 -2.86 -7.25 3.59
N SER A 102 -3.96 -8.00 3.57
CA SER A 102 -4.77 -8.27 2.37
C SER A 102 -5.33 -6.97 1.77
N GLY A 103 -5.89 -6.09 2.60
CA GLY A 103 -6.36 -4.78 2.14
C GLY A 103 -5.23 -3.91 1.57
N SER A 104 -4.04 -3.99 2.15
CA SER A 104 -2.85 -3.29 1.63
C SER A 104 -2.41 -3.83 0.27
N LEU A 105 -2.55 -5.14 0.03
CA LEU A 105 -2.27 -5.77 -1.25
C LEU A 105 -3.25 -5.28 -2.32
N VAL A 106 -4.54 -5.18 -2.01
CA VAL A 106 -5.53 -4.61 -2.94
C VAL A 106 -5.24 -3.14 -3.24
N LEU A 107 -4.90 -2.33 -2.23
CA LEU A 107 -4.46 -0.94 -2.43
C LEU A 107 -3.23 -0.82 -3.33
N MET A 108 -2.29 -1.76 -3.20
CA MET A 108 -1.11 -1.84 -4.07
C MET A 108 -1.52 -2.16 -5.52
N LEU A 109 -2.43 -3.11 -5.73
CA LEU A 109 -2.95 -3.45 -7.06
C LEU A 109 -3.66 -2.26 -7.72
N ILE A 110 -4.52 -1.54 -6.99
CA ILE A 110 -5.14 -0.30 -7.50
C ILE A 110 -4.07 0.71 -7.92
N GLY A 111 -3.04 0.88 -7.09
CA GLY A 111 -1.93 1.77 -7.43
C GLY A 111 -1.20 1.36 -8.72
N PHE A 112 -1.03 0.06 -8.99
CA PHE A 112 -0.45 -0.42 -10.24
C PHE A 112 -1.36 -0.19 -11.45
N VAL A 113 -2.67 -0.40 -11.31
CA VAL A 113 -3.65 -0.08 -12.37
C VAL A 113 -3.58 1.39 -12.74
N VAL A 114 -3.58 2.28 -11.74
CA VAL A 114 -3.49 3.73 -11.96
C VAL A 114 -2.15 4.11 -12.59
N LEU A 115 -1.04 3.55 -12.10
CA LEU A 115 0.28 3.81 -12.66
C LEU A 115 0.36 3.36 -14.12
N ALA A 116 -0.17 2.18 -14.46
CA ALA A 116 -0.20 1.68 -15.83
C ALA A 116 -1.03 2.59 -16.75
N GLY A 117 -2.26 2.93 -16.35
CA GLY A 117 -3.12 3.81 -17.15
C GLY A 117 -2.57 5.22 -17.33
N THR A 118 -1.91 5.77 -16.31
CA THR A 118 -1.26 7.10 -16.39
C THR A 118 -0.02 7.05 -17.30
N SER A 119 0.63 5.88 -17.39
CA SER A 119 1.83 5.68 -18.21
C SER A 119 1.52 5.36 -19.68
N THR A 120 0.28 5.01 -20.02
CA THR A 120 -0.14 4.68 -21.39
C THR A 120 0.28 5.71 -22.45
N PRO A 121 -0.01 7.03 -22.31
CA PRO A 121 0.40 8.01 -23.32
C PRO A 121 1.93 8.07 -23.52
N LEU A 122 2.70 7.87 -22.44
CA LEU A 122 4.16 7.83 -22.50
C LEU A 122 4.66 6.57 -23.23
N ILE A 123 4.02 5.43 -22.99
CA ILE A 123 4.34 4.17 -23.70
C ILE A 123 4.05 4.32 -25.20
N ASP A 124 2.90 4.90 -25.56
CA ASP A 124 2.53 5.14 -26.95
C ASP A 124 3.52 6.08 -27.65
N GLN A 125 3.97 7.14 -26.95
CA GLN A 125 4.98 8.06 -27.46
C GLN A 125 6.32 7.36 -27.74
N ILE A 126 6.78 6.47 -26.84
CA ILE A 126 8.01 5.68 -27.04
C ILE A 126 7.87 4.69 -28.21
N LEU A 127 6.67 4.13 -28.40
CA LEU A 127 6.36 3.19 -29.47
C LEU A 127 6.02 3.86 -30.82
N GLY A 128 5.97 5.20 -30.89
CA GLY A 128 5.59 5.94 -32.09
C GLY A 128 4.12 5.78 -32.49
N ARG A 129 3.24 5.45 -31.53
CA ARG A 129 1.80 5.27 -31.74
C ARG A 129 1.03 6.58 -31.50
N PRO A 130 -0.18 6.73 -32.05
CA PRO A 130 -1.05 7.85 -31.68
C PRO A 130 -1.31 7.82 -30.17
N LEU A 131 -1.29 9.01 -29.56
CA LEU A 131 -1.39 9.17 -28.10
C LEU A 131 -2.78 8.71 -27.62
N THR A 132 -2.84 7.58 -26.93
CA THR A 132 -4.09 7.08 -26.38
C THR A 132 -4.39 7.78 -25.06
N LYS A 133 -5.50 8.52 -25.00
CA LYS A 133 -6.06 9.05 -23.76
C LYS A 133 -6.97 7.99 -23.14
N ILE A 134 -6.59 7.49 -21.97
CA ILE A 134 -7.43 6.55 -21.22
C ILE A 134 -8.65 7.29 -20.68
N GLU A 135 -9.84 6.81 -21.01
CA GLU A 135 -11.09 7.38 -20.53
C GLU A 135 -11.33 7.10 -19.05
N PRO A 136 -12.05 7.99 -18.32
CA PRO A 136 -12.43 7.77 -16.92
C PRO A 136 -13.17 6.44 -16.68
N GLU A 137 -13.91 5.95 -17.67
CA GLU A 137 -14.66 4.70 -17.58
C GLU A 137 -13.75 3.48 -17.35
N PHE A 138 -12.54 3.46 -17.91
CA PHE A 138 -11.55 2.41 -17.65
C PHE A 138 -11.21 2.33 -16.16
N TYR A 139 -10.89 3.47 -15.54
CA TYR A 139 -10.55 3.51 -14.11
C TYR A 139 -11.71 3.08 -13.24
N ASN A 140 -12.93 3.49 -13.58
CA ASN A 140 -14.13 3.08 -12.86
C ASN A 140 -14.35 1.57 -12.96
N LYS A 141 -14.32 0.99 -14.16
CA LYS A 141 -14.53 -0.44 -14.37
C LYS A 141 -13.47 -1.29 -13.67
N THR A 142 -12.21 -0.90 -13.71
CA THR A 142 -11.11 -1.69 -13.12
C THR A 142 -10.95 -1.47 -11.62
N THR A 143 -11.15 -0.24 -11.13
CA THR A 143 -10.91 0.11 -9.72
C THR A 143 -12.13 -0.12 -8.83
N LEU A 144 -13.36 0.01 -9.34
CA LEU A 144 -14.58 -0.13 -8.53
C LEU A 144 -14.70 -1.52 -7.86
N PRO A 145 -14.45 -2.66 -8.55
CA PRO A 145 -14.48 -3.98 -7.90
C PRO A 145 -13.44 -4.09 -6.78
N LEU A 146 -12.24 -3.52 -6.99
CA LEU A 146 -11.17 -3.51 -5.99
C LEU A 146 -11.51 -2.61 -4.80
N ALA A 147 -12.17 -1.49 -5.03
CA ALA A 147 -12.64 -0.59 -3.97
C ALA A 147 -13.72 -1.26 -3.11
N ILE A 148 -14.68 -1.97 -3.73
CA ILE A 148 -15.67 -2.78 -3.01
C ILE A 148 -14.97 -3.85 -2.17
N MET A 149 -13.97 -4.54 -2.73
CA MET A 149 -13.17 -5.53 -2.01
C MET A 149 -12.50 -4.95 -0.76
N ILE A 150 -11.91 -3.75 -0.85
CA ILE A 150 -11.33 -3.05 0.31
C ILE A 150 -12.39 -2.73 1.35
N GLY A 151 -13.57 -2.27 0.93
CA GLY A 151 -14.70 -2.02 1.83
C GLY A 151 -15.10 -3.27 2.62
N LEU A 152 -15.24 -4.41 1.92
CA LEU A 152 -15.57 -5.69 2.54
C LEU A 152 -14.48 -6.17 3.50
N LEU A 153 -13.21 -6.14 3.08
CA LEU A 153 -12.07 -6.52 3.93
C LEU A 153 -11.98 -5.65 5.18
N SER A 154 -12.25 -4.35 5.05
CA SER A 154 -12.26 -3.40 6.16
C SER A 154 -13.41 -3.67 7.12
N ALA A 155 -14.62 -3.92 6.59
CA ALA A 155 -15.79 -4.26 7.39
C ALA A 155 -15.59 -5.55 8.19
N ILE A 156 -15.11 -6.62 7.53
CA ILE A 156 -14.84 -7.91 8.19
C ILE A 156 -13.74 -7.76 9.23
N GLY A 157 -12.63 -7.09 8.90
CA GLY A 157 -11.54 -6.83 9.83
C GLY A 157 -11.99 -6.08 11.09
N GLN A 158 -12.91 -5.11 10.93
CA GLN A 158 -13.46 -4.35 12.05
C GLN A 158 -14.42 -5.18 12.92
N LEU A 159 -15.26 -6.03 12.31
CA LEU A 159 -16.16 -6.93 13.03
C LEU A 159 -15.39 -7.93 13.91
N ILE A 160 -14.30 -8.50 13.38
CA ILE A 160 -13.43 -9.42 14.14
C ILE A 160 -12.82 -8.71 15.35
N TRP A 161 -12.40 -7.45 15.19
CA TRP A 161 -11.84 -6.66 16.28
C TRP A 161 -12.86 -6.43 17.41
N TRP A 162 -14.09 -6.04 17.06
CA TRP A 162 -15.13 -5.80 18.07
C TRP A 162 -15.53 -7.07 18.83
N LYS A 163 -15.71 -8.21 18.14
CA LYS A 163 -16.03 -9.48 18.81
C LYS A 163 -14.97 -9.89 19.82
N LYS A 164 -13.68 -9.76 19.46
CA LYS A 164 -12.57 -10.06 20.37
C LYS A 164 -12.53 -9.10 21.57
N SER A 165 -12.79 -7.82 21.34
CA SER A 165 -12.82 -6.81 22.41
C SER A 165 -13.90 -7.10 23.45
N ILE A 166 -15.14 -7.36 23.00
CA ILE A 166 -16.29 -7.65 23.88
C ILE A 166 -16.06 -8.91 24.70
N ALA A 167 -15.60 -10.01 24.07
CA ALA A 167 -15.30 -11.26 24.77
C ALA A 167 -14.21 -11.07 25.85
N THR A 168 -13.19 -10.27 25.55
CA THR A 168 -12.12 -9.98 26.51
C THR A 168 -12.64 -9.17 27.70
N ILE A 169 -13.43 -8.11 27.45
CA ILE A 169 -14.01 -7.27 28.50
C ILE A 169 -14.94 -8.09 29.40
N LEU A 170 -15.83 -8.90 28.82
CA LEU A 170 -16.76 -9.74 29.56
C LEU A 170 -16.01 -10.75 30.44
N SER A 171 -14.99 -11.41 29.90
CA SER A 171 -14.17 -12.35 30.67
C SER A 171 -13.44 -11.69 31.84
N LYS A 172 -13.06 -10.41 31.70
CA LYS A 172 -12.38 -9.64 32.74
C LYS A 172 -13.37 -9.22 33.82
N ILE A 173 -14.55 -8.74 33.46
CA ILE A 173 -15.64 -8.40 34.39
C ILE A 173 -16.07 -9.62 35.18
N LEU A 174 -16.28 -10.78 34.52
CA LEU A 174 -16.63 -12.02 35.20
C LEU A 174 -15.55 -12.46 36.20
N ARG A 175 -14.26 -12.27 35.88
CA ARG A 175 -13.15 -12.56 36.79
C ARG A 175 -13.10 -11.61 38.00
N TYR A 176 -13.37 -10.31 37.78
CA TYR A 176 -13.47 -9.34 38.87
C TYR A 176 -14.67 -9.66 39.78
N LEU A 177 -15.82 -9.98 39.20
CA LEU A 177 -17.01 -10.37 39.95
C LEU A 177 -16.78 -11.66 40.73
N SER A 178 -16.14 -12.66 40.14
CA SER A 178 -15.81 -13.89 40.87
C SER A 178 -14.87 -13.60 42.04
N HIS A 179 -13.83 -12.77 41.86
CA HIS A 179 -12.92 -12.42 42.95
C HIS A 179 -13.64 -11.65 44.06
N TRP A 180 -14.46 -10.66 43.71
CA TRP A 180 -15.25 -9.87 44.66
C TRP A 180 -16.27 -10.72 45.43
N LEU A 181 -16.87 -11.73 44.78
CA LEU A 181 -17.77 -12.70 45.43
C LEU A 181 -17.05 -13.62 46.42
N TRP A 182 -15.77 -13.95 46.18
CA TRP A 182 -14.95 -14.69 47.15
C TRP A 182 -14.53 -13.82 48.33
N ASP A 183 -14.31 -12.52 48.11
CA ASP A 183 -13.97 -11.55 49.17
C ASP A 183 -15.16 -11.23 50.10
N LEU A 184 -16.39 -11.50 49.66
CA LEU A 184 -17.64 -11.34 50.43
C LEU A 184 -17.96 -12.50 51.37
N HIS A 185 -17.15 -13.56 51.37
CA HIS A 185 -17.20 -14.64 52.37
C HIS A 185 -16.02 -14.54 53.36
N PRO A 186 -15.96 -13.52 54.24
CA PRO A 186 -15.23 -13.68 55.48
C PRO A 186 -16.11 -14.53 56.43
N TYR A 187 -15.57 -15.68 56.83
CA TYR A 187 -16.00 -16.56 57.95
C TYR A 187 -17.44 -16.42 58.47
#